data_AF-A0AAP0N9I9-F1
#
_entry.id   AF-A0AAP0N9I9-F1
#
_cell.length_a   1.000
_cell.length_b   1.000
_cell.length_c   1.000
_cell.angle_alpha   90.00
_cell.angle_beta   90.00
_cell.angle_gamma   90.00
#
_symmetry.space_group_name_H-M   'P 1'
#
loop_
_entity.id
_entity.type
_entity.pdbx_description
1 polymer ?
#
loop_
_entity_poly.entity_id
_entity_poly.type
_entity_poly.pdbx_seq_one_letter_code
_entity_poly.pdbx_strand_id
1 'polypeptide(L)'
;MAKERSSLKKLYEEMKKRIETTAKLGQISEDKRKEHKGFHEWDLVSNRHDHQAIVQIRVSSRISNGSIILNVDCDMYSNNSESVRDALCFLMDEEKGHEIAYVQYPQKFNNLTKNDIYGTSFRVIQKMRDDGRDVREERRAETIIARENSGRKVIVIGGASVEQC
;
A
#
# COMPACT_ATOMS: atom_id res chain seq x y z
N MET A 1 5.90 -25.07 -13.67
CA MET A 1 6.38 -23.75 -14.13
C MET A 1 5.68 -23.21 -15.38
N ALA A 2 5.98 -23.66 -16.62
CA ALA A 2 5.41 -23.04 -17.83
C ALA A 2 3.87 -23.19 -17.96
N LYS A 3 3.35 -24.37 -17.63
CA LYS A 3 1.89 -24.64 -17.62
C LYS A 3 1.16 -23.79 -16.58
N GLU A 4 1.70 -23.68 -15.36
CA GLU A 4 1.13 -22.86 -14.28
C GLU A 4 1.14 -21.36 -14.63
N ARG A 5 2.25 -20.85 -15.16
CA ARG A 5 2.34 -19.46 -15.61
C ARG A 5 1.31 -19.16 -16.70
N SER A 6 1.11 -20.09 -17.64
CA SER A 6 0.10 -19.97 -18.69
C SER A 6 -1.32 -19.94 -18.10
N SER A 7 -1.62 -20.85 -17.17
CA SER A 7 -2.91 -20.87 -16.47
C SER A 7 -3.16 -19.58 -15.68
N LEU A 8 -2.17 -19.10 -14.92
CA LEU A 8 -2.27 -17.85 -14.16
C LEU A 8 -2.49 -16.63 -15.06
N LYS A 9 -1.78 -16.58 -16.20
CA LYS A 9 -1.99 -15.52 -17.19
C LYS A 9 -3.43 -15.53 -17.73
N LYS A 10 -3.99 -16.70 -18.01
CA LYS A 10 -5.39 -16.81 -18.47
C LYS A 10 -6.37 -16.27 -17.42
N LEU A 11 -6.19 -16.65 -16.15
CA LEU A 11 -7.01 -16.15 -15.04
C LEU A 11 -6.90 -14.62 -14.88
N TYR A 12 -5.69 -14.08 -15.00
CA TYR A 12 -5.44 -12.64 -14.95
C TYR A 12 -6.16 -11.88 -16.07
N GLU A 13 -6.03 -12.34 -17.33
CA GLU A 13 -6.68 -11.69 -18.47
C GLU A 13 -8.21 -11.78 -18.38
N GLU A 14 -8.75 -12.89 -17.88
CA GLU A 14 -10.19 -13.03 -17.65
C GLU A 14 -10.68 -12.04 -16.58
N MET A 15 -9.97 -11.92 -15.46
CA MET A 15 -10.27 -10.95 -14.41
C MET A 15 -10.19 -9.52 -14.94
N LYS A 16 -9.13 -9.19 -15.67
CA LYS A 16 -8.94 -7.86 -16.29
C LYS A 16 -10.12 -7.51 -17.19
N LYS A 17 -10.53 -8.41 -18.08
CA LYS A 17 -11.68 -8.19 -18.97
C LYS A 17 -12.97 -7.90 -18.20
N ARG A 18 -13.22 -8.60 -17.08
CA ARG A 18 -14.39 -8.37 -16.23
C ARG A 18 -14.37 -6.96 -15.61
N ILE A 19 -13.22 -6.54 -15.08
CA ILE A 19 -13.03 -5.21 -14.49
C ILE A 19 -13.21 -4.12 -15.55
N GLU A 20 -12.55 -4.24 -16.71
CA GLU A 20 -12.65 -3.27 -17.80
C GLU A 20 -14.06 -3.15 -18.36
N THR A 21 -14.80 -4.27 -18.47
CA THR A 21 -16.19 -4.25 -18.92
C THR A 21 -17.08 -3.50 -17.93
N THR A 22 -16.93 -3.78 -16.63
CA THR A 22 -17.67 -3.11 -15.56
C THR A 22 -17.35 -1.61 -15.53
N ALA A 23 -16.07 -1.25 -15.66
CA ALA A 23 -15.64 0.15 -15.69
C ALA A 23 -16.21 0.92 -16.89
N LYS A 24 -16.25 0.29 -18.07
CA LYS A 24 -16.84 0.90 -19.29
C LYS A 24 -18.35 1.07 -19.19
N LEU A 25 -19.05 0.10 -18.59
CA LEU A 25 -20.50 0.16 -18.40
C LEU A 25 -20.90 1.10 -17.26
N GLY A 26 -19.98 1.37 -16.33
CA GLY A 26 -20.25 2.13 -15.10
C GLY A 26 -21.19 1.40 -14.12
N GLN A 27 -21.48 0.13 -14.35
CA GLN A 27 -22.43 -0.68 -13.58
C GLN A 27 -21.93 -2.11 -13.42
N ILE A 28 -22.17 -2.69 -12.24
CA ILE A 28 -21.91 -4.10 -11.96
C ILE A 28 -23.12 -4.91 -12.45
N SER A 29 -22.87 -6.07 -13.07
CA SER A 29 -23.95 -6.98 -13.47
C SER A 29 -24.80 -7.42 -12.26
N GLU A 30 -26.11 -7.46 -12.46
CA GLU A 30 -27.10 -7.88 -11.46
C GLU A 30 -26.80 -9.23 -10.82
N ASP A 31 -26.32 -10.19 -11.62
CA ASP A 31 -25.98 -11.53 -11.12
C ASP A 31 -24.83 -11.48 -10.11
N LYS A 32 -23.85 -10.61 -10.34
CA LYS A 32 -22.72 -10.40 -9.42
C LYS A 32 -23.11 -9.60 -8.20
N ARG A 33 -24.07 -8.69 -8.33
CA ARG A 33 -24.62 -7.93 -7.20
C ARG A 33 -25.34 -8.84 -6.20
N LYS A 34 -26.13 -9.81 -6.70
CA LYS A 34 -26.85 -10.80 -5.88
C LYS A 34 -25.92 -11.73 -5.09
N GLU A 35 -24.71 -11.98 -5.58
CA GLU A 35 -23.71 -12.77 -4.86
C GLU A 35 -23.13 -12.02 -3.63
N HIS A 36 -23.23 -10.68 -3.59
CA HIS A 36 -22.55 -9.87 -2.58
C HIS A 36 -23.46 -9.49 -1.40
N LYS A 37 -23.24 -10.14 -0.25
CA LYS A 37 -24.09 -9.95 0.95
C LYS A 37 -23.94 -8.60 1.66
N GLY A 38 -22.81 -7.90 1.47
CA GLY A 38 -22.45 -6.74 2.30
C GLY A 38 -22.95 -5.38 1.82
N PHE A 39 -23.51 -5.26 0.60
CA PHE A 39 -23.88 -3.97 0.01
C PHE A 39 -25.36 -3.85 -0.35
N HIS A 40 -26.22 -4.78 0.09
CA HIS A 40 -27.67 -4.73 -0.16
C HIS A 40 -28.33 -3.43 0.33
N GLU A 41 -27.73 -2.75 1.31
CA GLU A 41 -28.24 -1.49 1.88
C GLU A 41 -28.07 -0.28 0.94
N TRP A 42 -27.18 -0.36 -0.05
CA TRP A 42 -26.88 0.74 -0.97
C TRP A 42 -27.77 0.78 -2.21
N ASP A 43 -28.72 -0.15 -2.34
CA ASP A 43 -29.72 -0.18 -3.42
C ASP A 43 -30.90 0.80 -3.16
N LEU A 44 -31.04 1.32 -1.94
CA LEU A 44 -32.11 2.23 -1.55
C LEU A 44 -31.61 3.69 -1.60
N VAL A 45 -31.77 4.31 -2.77
CA VAL A 45 -31.71 5.78 -2.99
C VAL A 45 -30.51 6.46 -2.30
N SER A 46 -29.33 5.88 -2.41
CA SER A 46 -28.09 6.50 -1.94
C SER A 46 -27.55 7.45 -3.01
N ASN A 47 -27.40 8.73 -2.68
CA ASN A 47 -26.71 9.69 -3.56
C ASN A 47 -25.40 10.14 -2.90
N ARG A 48 -24.47 10.71 -3.68
CA ARG A 48 -23.14 11.12 -3.18
C ARG A 48 -23.13 12.07 -1.96
N HIS A 49 -24.26 12.69 -1.64
CA HIS A 49 -24.45 13.58 -0.49
C HIS A 49 -25.31 12.96 0.61
N ASP A 50 -26.04 11.89 0.31
CA ASP A 50 -26.97 11.23 1.23
C ASP A 50 -26.85 9.72 1.07
N HIS A 51 -25.89 9.17 1.77
CA HIS A 51 -25.66 7.74 1.93
C HIS A 51 -25.06 7.50 3.31
N GLN A 52 -25.32 6.34 3.91
CA GLN A 52 -24.67 5.96 5.15
C GLN A 52 -23.14 5.88 4.93
N ALA A 53 -22.35 6.41 5.86
CA ALA A 53 -20.90 6.37 5.74
C ALA A 53 -20.40 4.91 5.87
N ILE A 54 -19.77 4.38 4.83
CA ILE A 54 -18.97 3.15 4.93
C ILE A 54 -17.58 3.56 5.44
N VAL A 55 -17.32 3.35 6.73
CA VAL A 55 -16.03 3.66 7.34
C VAL A 55 -15.36 2.38 7.79
N GLN A 56 -14.40 1.88 7.00
CA GLN A 56 -13.67 0.64 7.35
C GLN A 56 -12.45 0.91 8.25
N ILE A 57 -11.87 2.12 8.21
CA ILE A 57 -10.63 2.47 8.94
C ILE A 57 -10.84 2.58 10.46
N ARG A 58 -11.93 3.25 10.90
CA ARG A 58 -12.25 3.40 12.34
C ARG A 58 -12.63 2.08 13.02
N VAL A 59 -12.99 1.07 12.24
CA VAL A 59 -13.38 -0.25 12.76
C VAL A 59 -12.19 -1.21 12.78
N SER A 60 -11.02 -0.86 12.22
CA SER A 60 -9.84 -1.73 12.33
C SER A 60 -9.49 -2.08 13.78
N SER A 61 -9.64 -1.14 14.73
CA SER A 61 -9.49 -1.38 16.17
C SER A 61 -10.51 -2.35 16.76
N ARG A 62 -11.69 -2.47 16.15
CA ARG A 62 -12.76 -3.37 16.58
C ARG A 62 -12.78 -4.70 15.82
N ILE A 63 -12.27 -4.73 14.58
CA ILE A 63 -12.26 -5.93 13.72
C ILE A 63 -10.99 -6.76 13.98
N SER A 64 -9.80 -6.15 13.84
CA SER A 64 -8.53 -6.88 13.95
C SER A 64 -7.65 -6.40 15.10
N ASN A 65 -7.84 -5.16 15.54
CA ASN A 65 -7.01 -4.46 16.51
C ASN A 65 -5.50 -4.55 16.23
N GLY A 66 -5.10 -4.49 14.96
CA GLY A 66 -3.69 -4.53 14.57
C GLY A 66 -2.86 -3.42 15.23
N SER A 67 -1.71 -3.80 15.80
CA SER A 67 -0.74 -2.88 16.41
C SER A 67 0.10 -2.11 15.39
N ILE A 68 0.11 -2.59 14.13
CA ILE A 68 0.85 -2.01 13.02
C ILE A 68 -0.13 -1.69 11.89
N ILE A 69 -0.02 -0.48 11.35
CA ILE A 69 -0.83 0.00 10.23
C ILE A 69 0.05 0.10 8.99
N LEU A 70 -0.37 -0.51 7.89
CA LEU A 70 0.27 -0.36 6.59
C LEU A 70 -0.47 0.72 5.78
N ASN A 71 0.23 1.79 5.40
CA ASN A 71 -0.28 2.85 4.54
C ASN A 71 0.33 2.74 3.14
N VAL A 72 -0.53 2.68 2.11
CA VAL A 72 -0.16 2.57 0.69
C VAL A 72 -1.15 3.37 -0.15
N ASP A 73 -0.63 4.24 -1.01
CA ASP A 73 -1.43 5.01 -1.95
C ASP A 73 -1.93 4.15 -3.12
N CYS A 74 -3.03 4.54 -3.77
CA CYS A 74 -3.66 3.74 -4.82
C CYS A 74 -2.85 3.62 -6.13
N ASP A 75 -1.87 4.49 -6.32
CA ASP A 75 -0.93 4.48 -7.45
C ASP A 75 0.43 3.86 -7.08
N MET A 76 0.55 3.31 -5.87
CA MET A 76 1.75 2.67 -5.37
C MET A 76 1.53 1.17 -5.14
N TYR A 77 2.59 0.39 -5.32
CA TYR A 77 2.61 -1.03 -4.97
C TYR A 77 3.99 -1.42 -4.44
N SER A 78 4.03 -2.43 -3.58
CA SER A 78 5.29 -3.08 -3.20
C SER A 78 5.73 -4.04 -4.32
N ASN A 79 6.98 -3.94 -4.73
CA ASN A 79 7.59 -4.81 -5.73
C ASN A 79 8.51 -5.88 -5.11
N ASN A 80 8.64 -5.92 -3.78
CA ASN A 80 9.28 -7.01 -3.04
C ASN A 80 8.37 -7.48 -1.90
N SER A 81 8.03 -8.77 -1.92
CA SER A 81 7.22 -9.43 -0.89
C SER A 81 7.80 -9.33 0.53
N GLU A 82 9.10 -9.08 0.66
CA GLU A 82 9.79 -8.97 1.96
C GLU A 82 9.72 -7.57 2.59
N SER A 83 9.17 -6.57 1.88
CA SER A 83 9.11 -5.19 2.39
C SER A 83 8.44 -5.09 3.76
N VAL A 84 7.39 -5.88 4.01
CA VAL A 84 6.73 -5.88 5.33
C VAL A 84 7.61 -6.54 6.37
N ARG A 85 8.26 -7.67 6.04
CA ARG A 85 9.14 -8.39 6.96
C ARG A 85 10.32 -7.51 7.38
N ASP A 86 10.95 -6.84 6.43
CA ASP A 86 12.10 -5.98 6.69
C ASP A 86 11.70 -4.77 7.55
N ALA A 87 10.51 -4.21 7.35
CA ALA A 87 9.98 -3.17 8.23
C ALA A 87 9.75 -3.66 9.67
N LEU A 88 9.25 -4.90 9.82
CA LEU A 88 9.03 -5.50 11.13
C LEU A 88 10.34 -5.68 11.90
N CYS A 89 11.45 -5.98 11.24
CA CYS A 89 12.76 -6.06 11.89
C CYS A 89 13.10 -4.78 12.67
N PHE A 90 12.82 -3.60 12.09
CA PHE A 90 13.01 -2.32 12.80
C PHE A 90 12.00 -2.13 13.94
N LEU A 91 10.72 -2.39 13.67
CA LEU A 91 9.65 -2.11 14.63
C LEU A 91 9.65 -3.07 15.83
N MET A 92 10.20 -4.27 15.66
CA MET A 92 10.27 -5.34 16.67
C MET A 92 11.67 -5.47 17.32
N ASP A 93 12.61 -4.59 16.97
CA ASP A 93 13.90 -4.52 17.64
C ASP A 93 13.70 -4.26 19.15
N GLU A 94 14.28 -5.11 20.00
CA GLU A 94 14.05 -5.06 21.46
C GLU A 94 14.66 -3.79 22.09
N GLU A 95 15.77 -3.30 21.55
CA GLU A 95 16.50 -2.16 22.10
C GLU A 95 15.94 -0.84 21.59
N LYS A 96 15.66 -0.73 20.29
CA LYS A 96 15.33 0.54 19.62
C LYS A 96 13.94 0.58 19.03
N GLY A 97 13.29 -0.57 18.84
CA GLY A 97 12.00 -0.64 18.16
C GLY A 97 10.95 0.23 18.86
N HIS A 98 10.98 0.33 20.19
CA HIS A 98 10.07 1.16 20.98
C HIS A 98 10.21 2.67 20.72
N GLU A 99 11.33 3.13 20.17
CA GLU A 99 11.56 4.54 19.78
C GLU A 99 11.03 4.84 18.37
N ILE A 100 10.80 3.80 17.56
CA ILE A 100 10.41 3.94 16.15
C ILE A 100 8.88 4.01 16.05
N ALA A 101 8.38 5.15 15.55
CA ALA A 101 6.95 5.33 15.26
C ALA A 101 6.58 4.76 13.90
N TYR A 102 7.44 4.95 12.90
CA TYR A 102 7.18 4.45 11.56
C TYR A 102 8.42 4.14 10.74
N VAL A 103 8.23 3.22 9.78
CA VAL A 103 9.20 2.85 8.74
C VAL A 103 8.67 3.32 7.40
N GLN A 104 9.44 4.15 6.71
CA GLN A 104 9.11 4.75 5.42
C GLN A 104 10.02 4.18 4.33
N TYR A 105 9.41 3.62 3.28
CA TYR A 105 10.15 3.20 2.10
C TYR A 105 10.27 4.34 1.06
N PRO A 106 11.42 4.46 0.37
CA PRO A 106 11.61 5.40 -0.74
C PRO A 106 10.57 5.25 -1.85
N GLN A 107 9.88 6.34 -2.22
CA GLN A 107 8.97 6.33 -3.39
C GLN A 107 9.77 6.32 -4.70
N LYS A 108 9.65 5.23 -5.47
CA LYS A 108 10.21 5.12 -6.83
C LYS A 108 9.09 5.09 -7.86
N PHE A 109 9.10 6.10 -8.74
CA PHE A 109 8.16 6.22 -9.84
C PHE A 109 8.64 5.47 -11.08
N ASN A 110 7.72 4.79 -11.76
CA ASN A 110 7.98 4.11 -13.03
C ASN A 110 7.78 5.06 -14.22
N ASN A 111 8.23 4.65 -15.41
CA ASN A 111 8.03 5.37 -16.69
C ASN A 111 8.63 6.79 -16.74
N LEU A 112 9.74 7.00 -16.02
CA LEU A 112 10.47 8.27 -16.05
C LEU A 112 11.16 8.47 -17.41
N THR A 113 11.00 9.67 -17.98
CA THR A 113 11.71 10.05 -19.20
C THR A 113 13.17 10.32 -18.88
N LYS A 114 14.09 9.98 -19.79
CA LYS A 114 15.54 10.28 -19.63
C LYS A 114 15.80 11.76 -19.34
N ASN A 115 15.00 12.63 -19.96
CA ASN A 115 14.98 14.07 -19.74
C ASN A 115 13.82 14.43 -18.79
N ASP A 116 13.96 14.09 -17.51
CA ASP A 116 13.00 14.44 -16.45
C ASP A 116 13.11 15.93 -16.08
N ILE A 117 12.69 16.81 -17.00
CA ILE A 117 12.77 18.26 -16.83
C ILE A 117 11.88 18.78 -15.68
N TYR A 118 10.89 17.97 -15.26
CA TYR A 118 9.97 18.30 -14.17
C TYR A 118 10.45 17.79 -12.81
N GLY A 119 11.57 17.04 -12.75
CA GLY A 119 12.11 16.51 -11.50
C GLY A 119 11.20 15.50 -10.79
N THR A 120 10.30 14.85 -11.54
CA THR A 120 9.28 13.92 -11.02
C THR A 120 9.87 12.66 -10.40
N SER A 121 11.12 12.34 -10.73
CA SER A 121 11.82 11.19 -10.18
C SER A 121 12.23 11.36 -8.71
N PHE A 122 12.19 12.58 -8.15
CA PHE A 122 12.63 12.92 -6.78
C PHE A 122 14.03 12.40 -6.39
N ARG A 123 14.87 12.01 -7.36
CA ARG A 123 16.15 11.30 -7.12
C ARG A 123 17.13 12.09 -6.26
N VAL A 124 17.18 13.42 -6.44
CA VAL A 124 18.07 14.29 -5.67
C VAL A 124 17.61 14.41 -4.23
N ILE A 125 16.30 14.57 -4.01
CA ILE A 125 15.72 14.70 -2.66
C ILE A 125 15.88 13.39 -1.89
N GLN A 126 15.61 12.25 -2.52
CA GLN A 126 15.82 10.93 -1.92
C GLN A 126 17.30 10.75 -1.54
N LYS A 127 18.22 11.01 -2.48
CA LYS A 127 19.66 10.88 -2.23
C LYS A 127 20.17 11.81 -1.11
N MET A 128 19.77 13.08 -1.10
CA MET A 128 20.18 14.00 -0.03
C MET A 128 19.63 13.58 1.34
N ARG A 129 18.43 12.99 1.37
CA ARG A 129 17.84 12.48 2.60
C ARG A 129 18.57 11.24 3.12
N ASP A 130 19.12 10.43 2.22
CA ASP A 130 19.98 9.30 2.57
C ASP A 130 21.35 9.77 3.09
N ASP A 131 21.94 10.80 2.46
CA ASP A 131 23.29 11.29 2.78
C ASP A 131 23.34 12.16 4.07
N GLY A 132 22.22 12.74 4.51
CA GLY A 132 22.14 13.71 5.61
C GLY A 132 21.70 13.18 6.99
N ARG A 133 21.46 11.88 7.15
CA ARG A 133 21.01 11.26 8.42
C ARG A 133 22.10 10.36 9.00
N ASP A 134 22.15 10.23 10.32
CA ASP A 134 23.10 9.36 11.04
C ASP A 134 22.85 7.89 10.65
N VAL A 135 23.61 7.43 9.64
CA VAL A 135 23.49 6.12 9.02
C VAL A 135 24.06 5.09 9.97
N ARG A 136 23.20 4.53 10.84
CA ARG A 136 23.39 3.16 11.31
C ARG A 136 22.70 2.24 10.29
N GLU A 137 23.54 1.73 9.38
CA GLU A 137 23.32 0.63 8.43
C GLU A 137 21.86 0.24 8.15
N GLU A 138 21.31 0.66 7.02
CA GLU A 138 21.19 -0.16 5.80
C GLU A 138 20.30 0.54 4.76
N ARG A 139 20.71 0.49 3.48
CA ARG A 139 20.15 1.24 2.33
C ARG A 139 18.73 0.78 1.91
N ARG A 140 17.80 0.54 2.83
CA ARG A 140 16.57 -0.24 2.55
C ARG A 140 15.27 0.45 2.98
N ALA A 141 15.26 1.19 4.08
CA ALA A 141 14.11 1.96 4.55
C ALA A 141 14.56 3.12 5.45
N GLU A 142 13.73 4.16 5.54
CA GLU A 142 13.91 5.27 6.48
C GLU A 142 13.12 5.00 7.76
N THR A 143 13.79 4.90 8.90
CA THR A 143 13.11 4.87 10.20
C THR A 143 12.94 6.29 10.71
N ILE A 144 11.77 6.59 11.27
CA ILE A 144 11.52 7.88 11.90
C ILE A 144 11.12 7.65 13.36
N ILE A 145 11.96 8.18 14.23
CA ILE A 145 11.75 8.23 15.66
C ILE A 145 10.77 9.37 15.93
N ALA A 146 9.58 9.02 16.39
CA ALA A 146 8.60 9.98 16.88
C ALA A 146 7.91 9.39 18.11
N ARG A 147 7.53 10.24 19.07
CA ARG A 147 6.66 9.80 20.16
C ARG A 147 5.24 9.71 19.64
N GLU A 148 4.78 8.49 19.41
CA GLU A 148 3.42 8.18 18.97
C GLU A 148 2.49 8.02 20.18
N ASN A 149 1.49 8.89 20.32
CA ASN A 149 0.52 8.84 21.44
C ASN A 149 -0.51 7.71 21.30
N SER A 150 -0.65 7.12 20.10
CA SER A 150 -1.64 6.08 19.81
C SER A 150 -1.18 4.66 20.16
N GLY A 151 0.13 4.46 20.40
CA GLY A 151 0.74 3.15 20.62
C GLY A 151 0.79 2.24 19.39
N ARG A 152 0.30 2.69 18.22
CA ARG A 152 0.34 1.94 16.96
C ARG A 152 1.49 2.41 16.09
N LYS A 153 2.23 1.48 15.51
CA LYS A 153 3.33 1.80 14.60
C LYS A 153 2.86 1.79 13.15
N VAL A 154 3.47 2.58 12.29
CA VAL A 154 3.04 2.71 10.89
C VAL A 154 4.15 2.23 9.94
N ILE A 155 3.79 1.47 8.92
CA ILE A 155 4.66 1.18 7.78
C ILE A 155 4.10 1.96 6.60
N VAL A 156 4.93 2.78 5.96
CA VAL A 156 4.55 3.53 4.77
C VAL A 156 5.34 2.97 3.59
N ILE A 157 4.63 2.34 2.65
CA ILE A 157 5.25 1.86 1.42
C ILE A 157 5.01 2.88 0.32
N GLY A 158 5.99 3.76 0.17
CA GLY A 158 6.24 4.42 -1.10
C GLY A 158 6.99 3.45 -1.99
N GLY A 159 6.52 3.17 -3.21
CA GLY A 159 6.98 2.02 -4.01
C GLY A 159 8.51 1.81 -4.00
N ALA A 160 8.98 0.79 -3.27
CA ALA A 160 10.39 0.48 -3.15
C ALA A 160 10.66 -0.98 -3.49
N SER A 161 11.55 -1.14 -4.49
CA SER A 161 12.40 -2.33 -4.65
C SER A 161 13.21 -2.47 -3.39
N VAL A 162 12.77 -3.38 -2.54
CA VAL A 162 13.58 -3.88 -1.44
C VAL A 162 14.47 -4.96 -2.05
N GLU A 163 15.78 -4.88 -1.85
CA GLU A 163 16.66 -6.05 -1.97
C GLU A 163 16.97 -6.47 -0.53
N GLN A 164 16.72 -7.76 -0.25
CA GLN A 164 16.65 -8.41 1.08
C GLN A 164 17.77 -8.05 2.05
N CYS A 165 17.47 -8.05 3.36
CA CYS A 165 18.41 -8.28 4.48
C CYS A 165 19.55 -9.24 4.10
#